data_AF-A0A2H5UVA2-F1
#
_entry.id   AF-A0A2H5UVA2-F1
#
_cell.length_a   1.000
_cell.length_b   1.000
_cell.length_c   1.000
_cell.angle_alpha   90.00
_cell.angle_beta   90.00
_cell.angle_gamma   90.00
#
_symmetry.space_group_name_H-M   'P 1'
#
loop_
_entity.id
_entity.type
_entity.pdbx_description
1 polymer ?
#
loop_
_entity_poly.entity_id
_entity_poly.type
_entity_poly.pdbx_seq_one_letter_code
_entity_poly.pdbx_strand_id
1 'polypeptide(L)' 'MPFKYSLGRKPQKITLRLPPEMLKALKNMAERENLSLAAMVRKILRSALEGGVDA' A
#
# COMPACT_ATOMS: atom_id res chain seq x y z
N MET A 1 26.23 18.75 -16.97
CA MET A 1 26.18 17.84 -15.80
C MET A 1 25.08 16.81 -16.05
N PRO A 2 25.35 15.49 -16.00
CA PRO A 2 24.31 14.50 -16.28
C PRO A 2 23.48 14.22 -15.00
N PHE A 3 22.16 14.27 -15.13
CA PHE A 3 21.21 13.97 -14.08
C PHE A 3 21.22 12.45 -13.80
N LYS A 4 21.67 12.05 -12.62
CA LYS A 4 21.64 10.65 -12.14
C LYS A 4 20.18 10.27 -11.81
N TYR A 5 19.55 9.48 -12.68
CA TYR A 5 18.34 8.75 -12.34
C TYR A 5 18.66 7.75 -11.23
N SER A 6 18.20 8.03 -10.00
CA SER A 6 18.32 7.11 -8.87
C SER A 6 17.31 5.97 -9.02
N LEU A 7 17.70 4.90 -9.74
CA LEU A 7 17.02 3.60 -9.80
C LEU A 7 17.10 2.85 -8.45
N GLY A 8 16.67 3.46 -7.35
CA GLY A 8 16.91 2.90 -6.02
C GLY A 8 16.19 3.59 -4.87
N ARG A 9 14.94 4.02 -5.05
CA ARG A 9 14.14 4.46 -3.91
C ARG A 9 13.82 3.25 -3.03
N LYS A 10 14.50 3.14 -1.89
CA LYS A 10 14.15 2.19 -0.82
C LYS A 10 12.69 2.43 -0.42
N PRO A 11 11.92 1.38 -0.08
CA PRO A 11 10.56 1.53 0.40
C PRO A 11 10.54 2.46 1.62
N GLN A 12 9.87 3.60 1.49
CA GLN A 12 9.77 4.59 2.54
C GLN A 12 8.79 4.09 3.61
N LYS A 13 9.20 4.10 4.88
CA LYS A 13 8.32 3.80 6.00
C LYS A 13 7.41 5.01 6.23
N ILE A 14 6.10 4.81 6.15
CA ILE A 14 5.09 5.85 6.35
C ILE A 14 4.21 5.41 7.51
N THR A 15 3.93 6.32 8.43
CA THR A 15 2.96 6.11 9.51
C THR A 15 1.60 6.59 9.04
N LEU A 16 0.63 5.67 8.97
CA LEU A 16 -0.75 5.98 8.61
C LEU A 16 -1.63 5.90 9.86
N ARG A 17 -2.52 6.88 10.03
CA ARG A 17 -3.57 6.84 11.05
C ARG A 17 -4.84 6.32 10.40
N LEU A 18 -5.33 5.18 10.88
CA LEU A 18 -6.53 4.52 10.39
C LEU A 18 -7.56 4.44 11.51
N PRO A 19 -8.87 4.58 11.21
CA PRO A 19 -9.93 4.23 12.15
C PRO A 19 -9.79 2.78 12.63
N PRO A 20 -10.17 2.48 13.89
CA PRO A 20 -10.00 1.14 14.47
C PRO A 20 -10.78 0.06 13.70
N GLU A 21 -11.99 0.39 13.23
CA GLU A 21 -12.82 -0.51 12.41
C GLU A 21 -12.14 -0.91 11.10
N MET A 22 -11.52 0.06 10.41
CA MET A 22 -10.78 -0.19 9.17
C MET A 22 -9.52 -1.01 9.42
N LEU A 23 -8.79 -0.73 10.51
CA LEU A 23 -7.60 -1.50 10.87
C LEU A 23 -7.95 -2.98 11.13
N LYS A 24 -9.08 -3.24 11.79
CA LYS A 24 -9.57 -4.60 12.05
C LYS A 24 -9.94 -5.32 10.75
N ALA A 25 -10.67 -4.64 9.85
CA ALA A 25 -11.01 -5.18 8.54
C ALA A 25 -9.75 -5.54 7.72
N LEU A 26 -8.76 -4.62 7.68
CA LEU A 26 -7.51 -4.84 6.96
C LEU A 26 -6.68 -5.99 7.53
N LYS A 27 -6.65 -6.16 8.86
CA LYS A 27 -5.98 -7.29 9.51
C LYS A 27 -6.64 -8.61 9.14
N ASN A 28 -7.96 -8.71 9.25
CA ASN A 28 -8.70 -9.91 8.89
C ASN A 28 -8.50 -10.30 7.42
N MET A 29 -8.47 -9.31 6.51
CA MET A 29 -8.19 -9.54 5.09
C MET A 29 -6.76 -10.03 4.87
N ALA A 30 -5.79 -9.39 5.51
CA ALA A 30 -4.38 -9.77 5.44
C ALA A 30 -4.15 -11.21 5.94
N GLU A 31 -4.82 -11.61 7.03
CA GLU A 31 -4.76 -12.98 7.56
C GLU A 31 -5.35 -14.00 6.58
N ARG A 32 -6.50 -13.70 5.96
CA ARG A 32 -7.14 -14.57 4.96
C ARG A 32 -6.26 -14.81 3.73
N GLU A 33 -5.53 -13.79 3.30
CA GLU A 33 -4.66 -13.86 2.12
C GLU A 33 -3.22 -14.28 2.46
N ASN A 34 -2.92 -14.57 3.73
CA ASN A 34 -1.57 -14.87 4.23
C ASN A 34 -0.54 -13.77 3.86
N LEU A 35 -0.99 -12.52 3.85
CA LEU A 35 -0.18 -11.35 3.50
C LEU A 35 0.17 -10.53 4.74
N SER A 36 1.30 -9.82 4.69
CA SER A 36 1.57 -8.78 5.68
C SER A 36 0.57 -7.63 5.53
N LEU A 37 0.22 -6.97 6.64
CA LEU A 37 -0.69 -5.81 6.64
C LEU A 37 -0.23 -4.74 5.63
N ALA A 38 1.07 -4.48 5.56
CA ALA A 38 1.64 -3.50 4.63
C ALA A 38 1.54 -3.93 3.16
N ALA A 39 1.57 -5.23 2.87
CA ALA A 39 1.34 -5.76 1.51
C ALA A 39 -0.14 -5.65 1.14
N MET A 40 -1.04 -5.98 2.07
CA MET A 40 -2.49 -5.84 1.89
C MET A 40 -2.90 -4.39 1.61
N VAL A 41 -2.41 -3.45 2.43
CA VAL A 41 -2.66 -2.00 2.25
C VAL A 41 -2.14 -1.54 0.88
N ARG A 42 -0.93 -1.95 0.49
CA ARG A 42 -0.40 -1.62 -0.84
C ARG A 42 -1.24 -2.19 -1.97
N LYS A 43 -1.71 -3.44 -1.85
CA LYS A 43 -2.56 -4.09 -2.85
C LYS A 43 -3.88 -3.33 -3.03
N ILE A 44 -4.54 -2.95 -1.93
CA ILE A 44 -5.79 -2.19 -1.97
C ILE A 44 -5.57 -0.79 -2.55
N LEU A 45 -4.54 -0.06 -2.07
CA LEU A 45 -4.22 1.27 -2.59
C LEU A 45 -3.89 1.22 -4.08
N ARG A 46 -3.12 0.21 -4.51
CA ARG A 46 -2.81 0.00 -5.92
C ARG A 46 -4.07 -0.26 -6.73
N SER A 47 -4.94 -1.16 -6.27
CA SER A 47 -6.22 -1.44 -6.93
C SER A 47 -7.13 -0.20 -7.01
N ALA A 48 -7.14 0.64 -5.99
CA ALA A 48 -7.94 1.87 -5.97
C ALA A 48 -7.39 2.95 -6.92
N LEU A 49 -6.06 3.02 -7.09
CA LEU A 49 -5.42 3.96 -8.00
C LEU A 49 -5.48 3.48 -9.46
N GLU A 50 -5.28 2.18 -9.71
CA GLU A 50 -5.34 1.59 -11.06
C GLU A 50 -6.79 1.43 -11.55
N GLY A 51 -7.73 1.11 -10.67
CA GLY A 51 -9.17 1.08 -10.99
C GLY A 51 -9.80 2.47 -11.17
N GLY A 52 -9.04 3.55 -10.99
CA GLY A 52 -9.43 4.93 -11.28
C GLY A 52 -8.98 5.44 -12.65
N VAL A 53 -8.30 4.61 -13.46
CA VAL A 53 -7.94 4.91 -14.86
C VAL A 53 -8.99 4.28 -15.78
N ASP A 54 -10.26 4.58 -15.53
CA ASP A 54 -11.40 4.32 -16.44
C ASP A 54 -12.61 5.20 -16.04
N ALA A 55 -12.34 6.50 -15.84
CA ALA A 55 -13.36 7.54 -15.64
C ALA A 55 -12.96 8.83 -16.38
#